data_AF-A0A6J6GNM9-F1
#
_entry.id   AF-A0A6J6GNM9-F1
#
_cell.length_a   1.000
_cell.length_b   1.000
_cell.length_c   1.000
_cell.angle_alpha   90.00
_cell.angle_beta   90.00
_cell.angle_gamma   90.00
#
_symmetry.space_group_name_H-M   'P 1'
#
loop_
_entity.id
_entity.type
_entity.pdbx_description
1 polymer ?
#
loop_
_entity_poly.entity_id
_entity_poly.type
_entity_poly.pdbx_seq_one_letter_code
_entity_poly.pdbx_strand_id
1 'polypeptide(L)'
;MGINPPAMPTTVPPRWHTRGVESTSYAHLPQSGFTARWAGRVGDLDTFEELSVSLENEAWTVDGRVTVPSTNHGDVQYVLRFSATWQPQQMLLFRDMDEPDLWLANDGRGKWGEVNGSVRRDLGGCVDIDLRCSPFTRTMAIRRLGSHIGSSVDVHSVVVDPETLDVTRARLNYTRLGERLWSVHRDDDLPAHEFMVDEYGLPLDIDGHFTRVG
;
A
#
# COMPACT_ATOMS: atom_id res chain seq x y z
N MET A 1 35.69 -61.45 35.39
CA MET A 1 35.43 -60.10 35.91
C MET A 1 35.22 -59.20 34.69
N GLY A 2 33.99 -59.07 34.20
CA GLY A 2 33.66 -58.27 33.02
C GLY A 2 32.67 -57.19 33.44
N ILE A 3 33.07 -55.94 33.31
CA ILE A 3 32.31 -54.77 33.77
C ILE A 3 31.50 -54.27 32.57
N ASN A 4 30.17 -54.30 32.64
CA ASN A 4 29.31 -53.69 31.62
C ASN A 4 29.28 -52.17 31.81
N PRO A 5 29.31 -51.36 30.75
CA PRO A 5 29.18 -49.92 30.86
C PRO A 5 27.73 -49.50 31.16
N PRO A 6 27.50 -48.34 31.79
CA PRO A 6 26.16 -47.88 32.13
C PRO A 6 25.40 -47.39 30.88
N ALA A 7 24.09 -47.64 30.86
CA ALA A 7 23.20 -47.14 29.82
C ALA A 7 23.06 -45.60 29.90
N MET A 8 23.18 -44.93 28.74
CA MET A 8 22.96 -43.49 28.65
C MET A 8 21.45 -43.16 28.67
N PRO A 9 21.03 -42.06 29.32
CA PRO A 9 19.63 -41.65 29.35
C PRO A 9 19.20 -41.13 27.97
N THR A 10 18.11 -41.69 27.45
CA THR A 10 17.42 -41.21 26.24
C THR A 10 16.77 -39.86 26.51
N THR A 11 17.39 -38.79 26.03
CA THR A 11 16.78 -37.47 25.96
C THR A 11 15.81 -37.43 24.78
N VAL A 12 14.52 -37.31 25.07
CA VAL A 12 13.50 -37.04 24.05
C VAL A 12 13.71 -35.61 23.56
N PRO A 13 13.98 -35.36 22.26
CA PRO A 13 14.12 -34.00 21.78
C PRO A 13 12.79 -33.25 21.91
N PRO A 14 12.81 -31.94 22.22
CA PRO A 14 11.59 -31.16 22.31
C PRO A 14 10.84 -31.23 20.98
N ARG A 15 9.57 -31.61 21.04
CA ARG A 15 8.65 -31.49 19.90
C ARG A 15 8.40 -30.02 19.66
N TRP A 16 9.16 -29.44 18.74
CA TRP A 16 8.80 -28.19 18.10
C TRP A 16 7.46 -28.41 17.41
N HIS A 17 6.40 -27.86 17.99
CA HIS A 17 5.16 -27.69 17.24
C HIS A 17 5.49 -26.64 16.18
N THR A 18 5.75 -27.10 14.96
CA THR A 18 5.65 -26.23 13.79
C THR A 18 4.18 -25.81 13.71
N ARG A 19 3.81 -24.73 14.41
CA ARG A 19 2.64 -23.97 14.00
C ARG A 19 2.96 -23.57 12.56
N GLY A 20 2.28 -24.19 11.60
CA GLY A 20 2.31 -23.73 10.23
C GLY A 20 2.01 -22.24 10.28
N VAL A 21 3.00 -21.42 9.95
CA VAL A 21 2.78 -20.00 9.80
C VAL A 21 2.00 -19.89 8.50
N GLU A 22 0.67 -19.89 8.60
CA GLU A 22 -0.19 -19.61 7.47
C GLU A 22 0.10 -18.18 7.04
N SER A 23 0.97 -18.05 6.03
CA SER A 23 1.00 -16.90 5.16
C SER A 23 -0.34 -16.88 4.43
N THR A 24 -1.37 -16.31 5.05
CA THR A 24 -2.62 -16.05 4.34
C THR A 24 -2.33 -14.92 3.36
N SER A 25 -2.06 -15.30 2.11
CA SER A 25 -1.95 -14.39 0.97
C SER A 25 -3.34 -13.87 0.63
N TYR A 26 -3.46 -12.57 0.36
CA TYR A 26 -4.70 -11.99 -0.18
C TYR A 26 -5.08 -12.67 -1.49
N ALA A 27 -6.39 -12.66 -1.79
CA ALA A 27 -6.89 -13.12 -3.07
C ALA A 27 -6.24 -12.33 -4.22
N HIS A 28 -6.05 -13.01 -5.35
CA HIS A 28 -5.66 -12.33 -6.58
C HIS A 28 -6.78 -11.42 -7.04
N LEU A 29 -6.44 -10.20 -7.48
CA LEU A 29 -7.41 -9.33 -8.11
C LEU A 29 -7.93 -10.00 -9.40
N PRO A 30 -9.23 -9.91 -9.70
CA PRO A 30 -9.79 -10.52 -10.90
C PRO A 30 -9.11 -9.99 -12.18
N GLN A 31 -8.80 -10.88 -13.12
CA GLN A 31 -8.23 -10.47 -14.41
C GLN A 31 -9.22 -9.66 -15.27
N SER A 32 -10.53 -9.80 -15.02
CA SER A 32 -11.59 -8.98 -15.62
C SER A 32 -11.61 -7.54 -15.13
N GLY A 33 -10.76 -7.20 -14.16
CA GLY A 33 -10.75 -5.92 -13.48
C GLY A 33 -11.51 -5.93 -12.15
N PHE A 34 -11.31 -4.87 -11.37
CA PHE A 34 -11.88 -4.68 -10.04
C PHE A 34 -12.27 -3.21 -9.87
N THR A 35 -13.34 -2.93 -9.15
CA THR A 35 -13.74 -1.56 -8.80
C THR A 35 -13.96 -1.43 -7.31
N ALA A 36 -13.72 -0.23 -6.80
CA ALA A 36 -13.78 0.07 -5.39
C ALA A 36 -14.16 1.55 -5.21
N ARG A 37 -14.90 1.88 -4.15
CA ARG A 37 -15.25 3.28 -3.88
C ARG A 37 -15.03 3.61 -2.41
N TRP A 38 -14.73 4.86 -2.10
CA TRP A 38 -14.62 5.35 -0.73
C TRP A 38 -15.29 6.70 -0.58
N ALA A 39 -15.93 6.93 0.56
CA ALA A 39 -16.21 8.27 1.06
C ALA A 39 -15.05 8.70 1.98
N GLY A 40 -14.71 9.98 1.98
CA GLY A 40 -13.66 10.54 2.83
C GLY A 40 -13.88 12.01 3.11
N ARG A 41 -12.88 12.68 3.70
CA ARG A 41 -12.93 14.11 3.99
C ARG A 41 -11.59 14.80 3.80
N VAL A 42 -11.64 16.06 3.31
CA VAL A 42 -10.51 17.00 3.31
C VAL A 42 -10.97 18.29 3.99
N GLY A 43 -10.42 18.60 5.16
CA GLY A 43 -10.95 19.66 6.02
C GLY A 43 -12.41 19.38 6.39
N ASP A 44 -13.30 20.31 6.04
CA ASP A 44 -14.76 20.19 6.23
C ASP A 44 -15.52 19.72 4.98
N LEU A 45 -14.81 19.39 3.91
CA LEU A 45 -15.41 18.96 2.65
C LEU A 45 -15.46 17.44 2.58
N ASP A 46 -16.62 16.90 2.21
CA ASP A 46 -16.76 15.48 1.89
C ASP A 46 -16.15 15.18 0.53
N THR A 47 -15.43 14.07 0.44
CA THR A 47 -14.80 13.60 -0.79
C THR A 47 -15.31 12.22 -1.16
N PHE A 48 -15.34 11.92 -2.46
CA PHE A 48 -15.73 10.61 -2.96
C PHE A 48 -14.69 10.08 -3.94
N GLU A 49 -14.12 8.92 -3.66
CA GLU A 49 -13.21 8.21 -4.55
C GLU A 49 -13.94 7.08 -5.31
N GLU A 50 -13.77 7.06 -6.63
CA GLU A 50 -14.04 5.89 -7.47
C GLU A 50 -12.73 5.35 -8.03
N LEU A 51 -12.52 4.06 -7.87
CA LEU A 51 -11.31 3.36 -8.30
C LEU A 51 -11.68 2.22 -9.23
N SER A 52 -10.91 2.09 -10.31
CA SER A 52 -10.90 0.93 -11.18
C SER A 52 -9.48 0.37 -11.30
N VAL A 53 -9.39 -0.95 -11.35
CA VAL A 53 -8.17 -1.70 -11.57
C VAL A 53 -8.36 -2.56 -12.81
N SER A 54 -7.48 -2.44 -13.78
CA SER A 54 -7.48 -3.26 -15.01
C SER A 54 -6.12 -3.94 -15.22
N LEU A 55 -6.14 -5.09 -15.89
CA LEU A 55 -4.95 -5.79 -16.34
C LEU A 55 -4.92 -5.74 -17.88
N GLU A 56 -3.91 -5.07 -18.43
CA GLU A 56 -3.74 -4.90 -19.87
C GLU A 56 -2.28 -5.19 -20.24
N ASN A 57 -2.04 -6.04 -21.24
CA ASN A 57 -0.70 -6.40 -21.69
C ASN A 57 0.26 -6.81 -20.55
N GLU A 58 -0.23 -7.64 -19.62
CA GLU A 58 0.51 -8.10 -18.43
C GLU A 58 0.92 -6.99 -17.44
N ALA A 59 0.40 -5.77 -17.59
CA ALA A 59 0.62 -4.66 -16.66
C ALA A 59 -0.70 -4.26 -15.99
N TRP A 60 -0.62 -3.97 -14.69
CA TRP A 60 -1.79 -3.51 -13.95
C TRP A 60 -1.87 -1.99 -14.00
N THR A 61 -3.08 -1.51 -14.15
CA THR A 61 -3.41 -0.09 -14.17
C THR A 61 -4.46 0.16 -13.12
N VAL A 62 -4.24 1.19 -12.34
CA VAL A 62 -5.22 1.69 -11.39
C VAL A 62 -5.56 3.11 -11.80
N ASP A 63 -6.83 3.35 -12.06
CA ASP A 63 -7.39 4.69 -12.31
C ASP A 63 -8.28 5.04 -11.13
N GLY A 64 -7.97 6.14 -10.46
CA GLY A 64 -8.73 6.66 -9.33
C GLY A 64 -9.19 8.08 -9.59
N ARG A 65 -10.42 8.39 -9.20
CA ARG A 65 -11.03 9.72 -9.29
C ARG A 65 -11.59 10.10 -7.94
N VAL A 66 -11.00 11.13 -7.33
CA VAL A 66 -11.47 11.74 -6.09
C VAL A 66 -12.21 13.01 -6.46
N THR A 67 -13.46 13.11 -6.06
CA THR A 67 -14.32 14.27 -6.32
C THR A 67 -14.72 14.96 -5.03
N VAL A 68 -14.97 16.26 -5.09
CA VAL A 68 -15.47 17.08 -3.98
C VAL A 68 -16.86 17.64 -4.35
N PRO A 69 -17.96 16.91 -4.07
CA PRO A 69 -19.27 17.22 -4.66
C PRO A 69 -19.84 18.60 -4.34
N SER A 70 -19.41 19.21 -3.23
CA SER A 70 -19.84 20.54 -2.80
C SER A 70 -19.18 21.69 -3.59
N THR A 71 -18.20 21.39 -4.45
CA THR A 71 -17.42 22.37 -5.21
C THR A 71 -17.31 21.97 -6.68
N ASN A 72 -17.00 22.94 -7.54
CA ASN A 72 -16.70 22.68 -8.96
C ASN A 72 -15.19 22.58 -9.23
N HIS A 73 -14.37 22.46 -8.19
CA HIS A 73 -12.91 22.42 -8.24
C HIS A 73 -12.38 21.45 -7.17
N GLY A 74 -11.11 21.06 -7.28
CA GLY A 74 -10.46 20.19 -6.31
C GLY A 74 -10.64 18.69 -6.58
N ASP A 75 -11.26 18.35 -7.70
CA ASP A 75 -11.26 16.98 -8.21
C ASP A 75 -9.84 16.57 -8.59
N VAL A 76 -9.51 15.30 -8.36
CA VAL A 76 -8.21 14.72 -8.66
C VAL A 76 -8.44 13.39 -9.37
N GLN A 77 -7.87 13.24 -10.56
CA GLN A 77 -7.69 11.94 -11.19
C GLN A 77 -6.23 11.51 -11.03
N TYR A 78 -6.00 10.24 -10.72
CA TYR A 78 -4.68 9.68 -10.71
C TYR A 78 -4.64 8.33 -11.45
N VAL A 79 -3.51 8.05 -12.05
CA VAL A 79 -3.24 6.77 -12.71
C VAL A 79 -1.96 6.20 -12.14
N LEU A 80 -2.02 4.99 -11.58
CA LEU A 80 -0.86 4.22 -11.17
C LEU A 80 -0.65 3.06 -12.14
N ARG A 81 0.60 2.89 -12.60
CA ARG A 81 1.01 1.74 -13.42
C ARG A 81 1.88 0.81 -12.60
N PHE A 82 1.64 -0.48 -12.73
CA PHE A 82 2.37 -1.53 -12.05
C PHE A 82 2.84 -2.60 -13.03
N SER A 83 3.93 -3.27 -12.68
CA SER A 83 4.35 -4.51 -13.34
C SER A 83 3.35 -5.65 -13.13
N ALA A 84 3.51 -6.73 -13.89
CA ALA A 84 2.79 -8.00 -13.69
C ALA A 84 2.87 -8.52 -12.24
N THR A 85 3.98 -8.23 -11.55
CA THR A 85 4.27 -8.64 -10.18
C THR A 85 3.87 -7.59 -9.13
N TRP A 86 2.99 -6.66 -9.50
CA TRP A 86 2.45 -5.62 -8.60
C TRP A 86 3.50 -4.62 -8.07
N GLN A 87 4.58 -4.41 -8.82
CA GLN A 87 5.58 -3.39 -8.48
C GLN A 87 5.16 -2.05 -9.11
N PRO A 88 5.04 -0.96 -8.35
CA PRO A 88 4.63 0.32 -8.91
C PRO A 88 5.75 0.95 -9.73
N GLN A 89 5.39 1.51 -10.88
CA GLN A 89 6.31 1.99 -11.91
C GLN A 89 6.15 3.46 -12.23
N GLN A 90 4.91 3.93 -12.32
CA GLN A 90 4.60 5.31 -12.67
C GLN A 90 3.34 5.77 -11.94
N MET A 91 3.29 7.07 -11.64
CA MET A 91 2.08 7.76 -11.20
C MET A 91 1.87 8.98 -12.07
N LEU A 92 0.64 9.20 -12.50
CA LEU A 92 0.17 10.45 -13.08
C LEU A 92 -0.92 11.01 -12.18
N LEU A 93 -0.96 12.32 -12.01
CA LEU A 93 -2.02 13.02 -11.29
C LEU A 93 -2.46 14.23 -12.11
N PHE A 94 -3.76 14.37 -12.24
CA PHE A 94 -4.48 15.39 -12.99
C PHE A 94 -5.47 16.06 -12.05
N ARG A 95 -5.57 17.40 -12.09
CA ARG A 95 -6.63 18.13 -11.37
C ARG A 95 -7.69 18.65 -12.33
N ASP A 96 -7.35 19.67 -13.10
CA ASP A 96 -8.32 20.40 -13.92
C ASP A 96 -8.09 20.27 -15.44
N MET A 97 -6.93 19.74 -15.86
CA MET A 97 -6.47 19.74 -17.26
C MET A 97 -6.29 18.32 -17.82
N ASP A 98 -6.29 18.20 -19.15
CA ASP A 98 -6.05 16.93 -19.86
C ASP A 98 -4.59 16.44 -19.74
N GLU A 99 -3.66 17.34 -19.44
CA GLU A 99 -2.26 17.03 -19.18
C GLU A 99 -2.02 16.82 -17.67
N PRO A 100 -1.15 15.89 -17.26
CA PRO A 100 -0.89 15.64 -15.86
C PRO A 100 -0.15 16.82 -15.21
N ASP A 101 -0.66 17.31 -14.08
CA ASP A 101 0.03 18.27 -13.21
C ASP A 101 1.31 17.66 -12.61
N LEU A 102 1.27 16.35 -12.34
CA LEU A 102 2.36 15.61 -11.73
C LEU A 102 2.54 14.25 -12.39
N TRP A 103 3.79 13.96 -12.74
CA TRP A 103 4.24 12.66 -13.21
C TRP A 103 5.44 12.21 -12.37
N LEU A 104 5.32 11.01 -11.82
CA LEU A 104 6.38 10.31 -11.11
C LEU A 104 6.77 9.06 -11.89
N ALA A 105 8.06 8.72 -11.88
CA ALA A 105 8.56 7.44 -12.37
C ALA A 105 9.61 6.82 -11.45
N ASN A 106 9.65 5.49 -11.45
CA ASN A 106 10.74 4.72 -10.87
C ASN A 106 11.91 4.55 -11.86
N ASP A 107 13.07 4.15 -11.35
CA ASP A 107 14.32 3.97 -12.10
C ASP A 107 14.41 2.65 -12.91
N GLY A 108 13.28 1.96 -13.11
CA GLY A 108 13.21 0.63 -13.71
C GLY A 108 13.70 -0.50 -12.79
N ARG A 109 14.23 -0.20 -11.60
CA ARG A 109 14.62 -1.17 -10.55
C ARG A 109 13.70 -1.10 -9.33
N GLY A 110 12.63 -0.30 -9.42
CA GLY A 110 11.65 -0.16 -8.34
C GLY A 110 11.92 0.96 -7.36
N LYS A 111 12.91 1.83 -7.61
CA LYS A 111 13.18 2.98 -6.76
C LYS A 111 12.68 4.25 -7.41
N TRP A 112 11.91 5.03 -6.68
CA TRP A 112 11.45 6.33 -7.16
C TRP A 112 12.58 7.35 -7.18
N GLY A 113 12.52 8.27 -8.14
CA GLY A 113 13.56 9.29 -8.27
C GLY A 113 13.38 10.27 -9.42
N GLU A 114 12.29 10.19 -10.20
CA GLU A 114 12.00 11.16 -11.24
C GLU A 114 10.63 11.80 -11.00
N VAL A 115 10.59 13.13 -11.10
CA VAL A 115 9.40 13.96 -10.90
C VAL A 115 9.36 14.99 -12.03
N ASN A 116 8.33 14.97 -12.88
CA ASN A 116 8.16 15.89 -14.01
C ASN A 116 9.44 16.03 -14.86
N GLY A 117 10.10 14.91 -15.19
CA GLY A 117 11.33 14.88 -15.98
C GLY A 117 12.62 15.24 -15.22
N SER A 118 12.52 15.59 -13.94
CA SER A 118 13.66 15.98 -13.10
C SER A 118 14.04 14.89 -12.12
N VAL A 119 15.34 14.57 -12.04
CA VAL A 119 15.86 13.59 -11.07
C VAL A 119 15.88 14.18 -9.66
N ARG A 120 15.18 13.52 -8.73
CA ARG A 120 15.06 13.85 -7.30
C ARG A 120 15.76 12.81 -6.44
N ARG A 121 17.02 13.08 -6.09
CA ARG A 121 17.86 12.15 -5.31
C ARG A 121 17.41 11.98 -3.86
N ASP A 122 16.71 12.97 -3.33
CA ASP A 122 16.14 12.96 -1.98
C ASP A 122 15.04 11.91 -1.81
N LEU A 123 14.38 11.47 -2.90
CA LEU A 123 13.43 10.35 -2.91
C LEU A 123 14.11 8.97 -2.96
N GLY A 124 15.44 8.94 -2.99
CA GLY A 124 16.23 7.72 -3.12
C GLY A 124 15.87 6.67 -2.06
N GLY A 125 15.60 5.45 -2.54
CA GLY A 125 15.25 4.31 -1.69
C GLY A 125 13.75 4.15 -1.43
N CYS A 126 12.91 5.12 -1.83
CA CYS A 126 11.47 4.92 -1.83
C CYS A 126 11.08 3.86 -2.86
N VAL A 127 10.20 2.93 -2.48
CA VAL A 127 9.76 1.79 -3.30
C VAL A 127 8.24 1.73 -3.46
N ASP A 128 7.55 2.70 -2.86
CA ASP A 128 6.10 2.79 -2.80
C ASP A 128 5.64 4.25 -2.88
N ILE A 129 4.33 4.46 -3.03
CA ILE A 129 3.69 5.77 -3.03
C ILE A 129 2.67 5.85 -1.91
N ASP A 130 2.53 7.01 -1.30
CA ASP A 130 1.40 7.39 -0.45
C ASP A 130 0.76 8.67 -1.00
N LEU A 131 -0.39 8.51 -1.65
CA LEU A 131 -1.19 9.62 -2.17
C LEU A 131 -2.23 9.99 -1.10
N ARG A 132 -2.11 11.19 -0.54
CA ARG A 132 -2.88 11.59 0.66
C ARG A 132 -4.41 11.56 0.49
N CYS A 133 -4.91 11.69 -0.73
CA CYS A 133 -6.35 11.61 -1.01
C CYS A 133 -6.87 10.19 -1.30
N SER A 134 -6.03 9.15 -1.24
CA SER A 134 -6.45 7.78 -1.58
C SER A 134 -5.95 6.72 -0.59
N PRO A 135 -6.87 5.96 0.07
CA PRO A 135 -6.53 4.79 0.86
C PRO A 135 -5.95 3.65 0.01
N PHE A 136 -6.22 3.61 -1.30
CA PHE A 136 -5.77 2.53 -2.18
C PHE A 136 -4.26 2.30 -2.10
N THR A 137 -3.47 3.37 -1.90
CA THR A 137 -2.01 3.28 -1.85
C THR A 137 -1.47 2.36 -0.74
N ARG A 138 -2.22 2.12 0.34
CA ARG A 138 -1.88 1.10 1.36
C ARG A 138 -1.84 -0.31 0.81
N THR A 139 -2.69 -0.60 -0.18
CA THR A 139 -2.81 -1.91 -0.85
C THR A 139 -1.49 -2.34 -1.48
N MET A 140 -0.69 -1.38 -1.96
CA MET A 140 0.56 -1.62 -2.67
C MET A 140 1.57 -2.33 -1.77
N ALA A 141 1.79 -1.81 -0.56
CA ALA A 141 2.62 -2.43 0.46
C ALA A 141 2.01 -3.76 0.94
N ILE A 142 0.73 -3.75 1.34
CA ILE A 142 0.05 -4.90 1.95
C ILE A 142 0.11 -6.15 1.07
N ARG A 143 -0.05 -6.00 -0.25
CA ARG A 143 0.02 -7.12 -1.20
C ARG A 143 1.45 -7.63 -1.44
N ARG A 144 2.48 -6.81 -1.18
CA ARG A 144 3.90 -7.15 -1.43
C ARG A 144 4.64 -7.67 -0.20
N LEU A 145 4.26 -7.23 0.99
CA LEU A 145 5.04 -7.44 2.21
C LEU A 145 5.07 -8.92 2.66
N GLY A 146 4.01 -9.70 2.40
CA GLY A 146 3.93 -11.11 2.82
C GLY A 146 4.08 -11.33 4.33
N SER A 147 3.89 -10.28 5.14
CA SER A 147 4.19 -10.26 6.58
C SER A 147 3.34 -11.24 7.37
N HIS A 148 3.94 -11.84 8.39
CA HIS A 148 3.25 -12.65 9.38
C HIS A 148 2.51 -11.76 10.39
N ILE A 149 1.44 -12.28 10.99
CA ILE A 149 0.75 -11.60 12.09
C ILE A 149 1.74 -11.37 13.25
N GLY A 150 1.75 -10.16 13.79
CA GLY A 150 2.68 -9.69 14.82
C GLY A 150 4.00 -9.12 14.30
N SER A 151 4.24 -9.15 12.98
CA SER A 151 5.46 -8.58 12.38
C SER A 151 5.24 -7.16 11.84
N SER A 152 6.34 -6.39 11.85
CA SER A 152 6.38 -5.02 11.35
C SER A 152 7.42 -4.89 10.24
N VAL A 153 7.13 -4.11 9.22
CA VAL A 153 8.05 -3.82 8.11
C VAL A 153 8.05 -2.33 7.80
N ASP A 154 9.23 -1.75 7.69
CA ASP A 154 9.42 -0.38 7.21
C ASP A 154 9.32 -0.33 5.69
N VAL A 155 8.48 0.58 5.19
CA VAL A 155 8.33 0.90 3.77
C VAL A 155 8.66 2.37 3.58
N HIS A 156 9.64 2.64 2.73
CA HIS A 156 9.94 4.01 2.31
C HIS A 156 9.06 4.37 1.12
N SER A 157 8.22 5.39 1.31
CA SER A 157 7.24 5.84 0.31
C SER A 157 7.52 7.27 -0.13
N VAL A 158 7.24 7.54 -1.41
CA VAL A 158 7.05 8.91 -1.88
C VAL A 158 5.67 9.36 -1.41
N VAL A 159 5.61 10.43 -0.64
CA VAL A 159 4.35 11.03 -0.18
C VAL A 159 3.99 12.15 -1.14
N VAL A 160 2.75 12.10 -1.65
CA VAL A 160 2.22 13.10 -2.57
C VAL A 160 1.03 13.80 -1.93
N ASP A 161 1.16 15.12 -1.84
CA ASP A 161 0.07 16.01 -1.46
C ASP A 161 -0.66 16.49 -2.72
N PRO A 162 -1.91 16.08 -2.95
CA PRO A 162 -2.61 16.36 -4.21
C PRO A 162 -3.03 17.83 -4.35
N GLU A 163 -3.15 18.58 -3.24
CA GLU A 163 -3.55 19.98 -3.26
C GLU A 163 -2.38 20.86 -3.65
N THR A 164 -1.23 20.67 -2.99
CA THR A 164 -0.02 21.48 -3.18
C THR A 164 0.91 20.94 -4.27
N LEU A 165 0.72 19.69 -4.70
CA LEU A 165 1.62 18.91 -5.55
C LEU A 165 3.02 18.70 -4.92
N ASP A 166 3.15 18.86 -3.60
CA ASP A 166 4.40 18.59 -2.92
C ASP A 166 4.72 17.09 -2.95
N VAL A 167 6.01 16.78 -3.14
CA VAL A 167 6.54 15.42 -3.27
C VAL A 167 7.69 15.26 -2.31
N THR A 168 7.44 14.50 -1.24
CA THR A 168 8.37 14.24 -0.15
C THR A 168 8.55 12.74 0.05
N ARG A 169 9.33 12.35 1.06
CA ARG A 169 9.49 10.96 1.48
C ARG A 169 9.04 10.77 2.92
N ALA A 170 8.50 9.59 3.21
CA ALA A 170 8.24 9.14 4.58
C ALA A 170 8.60 7.66 4.72
N ARG A 171 8.87 7.23 5.95
CA ARG A 171 8.94 5.83 6.36
C ARG A 171 7.62 5.47 7.03
N LEU A 172 6.91 4.53 6.42
CA LEU A 172 5.68 3.95 6.95
C LEU A 172 6.03 2.56 7.51
N ASN A 173 5.87 2.37 8.82
CA ASN A 173 6.03 1.10 9.49
C ASN A 173 4.67 0.38 9.51
N TYR A 174 4.54 -0.66 8.69
CA TYR A 174 3.35 -1.49 8.60
C TYR A 174 3.46 -2.65 9.57
N THR A 175 2.53 -2.75 10.52
CA THR A 175 2.42 -3.87 11.46
C THR A 175 1.14 -4.67 11.17
N ARG A 176 1.28 -5.97 10.92
CA ARG A 176 0.12 -6.86 10.71
C ARG A 176 -0.41 -7.33 12.06
N LEU A 177 -1.53 -6.80 12.52
CA LEU A 177 -2.10 -7.10 13.84
C LEU A 177 -3.02 -8.32 13.82
N GLY A 178 -3.58 -8.67 12.67
CA GLY A 178 -4.45 -9.83 12.49
C GLY A 178 -4.48 -10.29 11.03
N GLU A 179 -5.37 -11.23 10.69
CA GLU A 179 -5.47 -11.76 9.33
C GLU A 179 -5.71 -10.65 8.29
N ARG A 180 -6.56 -9.68 8.62
CA ARG A 180 -6.91 -8.53 7.78
C ARG A 180 -6.82 -7.18 8.51
N LEU A 181 -6.20 -7.14 9.70
CA LEU A 181 -6.02 -5.92 10.49
C LEU A 181 -4.57 -5.44 10.41
N TRP A 182 -4.38 -4.16 10.09
CA TRP A 182 -3.08 -3.52 10.00
C TRP A 182 -3.04 -2.24 10.83
N SER A 183 -1.85 -1.93 11.34
CA SER A 183 -1.50 -0.63 11.90
C SER A 183 -0.37 -0.03 11.10
N VAL A 184 -0.44 1.28 10.84
CA VAL A 184 0.58 2.02 10.11
C VAL A 184 1.05 3.19 10.97
N HIS A 185 2.31 3.12 11.39
CA HIS A 185 3.02 4.26 11.96
C HIS A 185 3.81 4.97 10.88
N ARG A 186 3.97 6.27 11.02
CA ARG A 186 4.59 7.15 10.03
C ARG A 186 5.58 8.06 10.74
N ASP A 187 6.64 8.47 10.06
CA ASP A 187 7.61 9.45 10.56
C ASP A 187 7.41 10.87 10.01
N ASP A 188 6.32 11.09 9.28
CA ASP A 188 5.83 12.42 8.90
C ASP A 188 4.82 12.96 9.93
N ASP A 189 4.28 14.16 9.70
CA ASP A 189 3.39 14.86 10.64
C ASP A 189 1.96 14.29 10.72
N LEU A 190 1.69 13.15 10.09
CA LEU A 190 0.37 12.52 10.07
C LEU A 190 0.24 11.46 11.16
N PRO A 191 -0.96 11.27 11.74
CA PRO A 191 -1.17 10.30 12.79
C PRO A 191 -1.04 8.86 12.27
N ALA A 192 -0.64 7.97 13.18
CA ALA A 192 -0.78 6.53 12.97
C ALA A 192 -2.26 6.15 12.89
N HIS A 193 -2.56 5.11 12.13
CA HIS A 193 -3.93 4.62 11.94
C HIS A 193 -3.95 3.10 11.86
N GLU A 194 -5.04 2.51 12.33
CA GLU A 194 -5.36 1.10 12.15
C GLU A 194 -6.51 0.96 11.16
N PHE A 195 -6.49 -0.11 10.38
CA PHE A 195 -7.55 -0.37 9.40
C PHE A 195 -7.67 -1.86 9.08
N MET A 196 -8.90 -2.24 8.77
CA MET A 196 -9.20 -3.54 8.18
C MET A 196 -9.03 -3.47 6.67
N VAL A 197 -8.66 -4.58 6.05
CA VAL A 197 -8.66 -4.77 4.60
C VAL A 197 -9.66 -5.83 4.16
N ASP A 198 -10.08 -5.76 2.91
CA ASP A 198 -10.87 -6.81 2.28
C ASP A 198 -10.02 -8.05 1.93
N GLU A 199 -10.64 -9.02 1.25
CA GLU A 199 -9.97 -10.24 0.79
C GLU A 199 -8.87 -10.01 -0.26
N TYR A 200 -8.90 -8.87 -0.96
CA TYR A 200 -7.88 -8.47 -1.94
C TYR A 200 -6.80 -7.57 -1.32
N GLY A 201 -6.93 -7.20 -0.05
CA GLY A 201 -5.97 -6.38 0.68
C GLY A 201 -6.17 -4.87 0.53
N LEU A 202 -7.34 -4.42 0.07
CA LEU A 202 -7.66 -3.00 0.01
C LEU A 202 -8.31 -2.51 1.33
N PRO A 203 -8.02 -1.29 1.80
CA PRO A 203 -8.63 -0.76 3.03
C PRO A 203 -10.16 -0.68 2.97
N LEU A 204 -10.79 -1.11 4.06
CA LEU A 204 -12.23 -0.98 4.30
C LEU A 204 -12.56 0.33 5.02
N ASP A 205 -11.90 0.61 6.13
CA ASP A 205 -12.13 1.82 6.92
C ASP A 205 -10.82 2.27 7.54
N ILE A 206 -10.45 3.52 7.26
CA ILE A 206 -9.38 4.24 7.94
C ILE A 206 -10.09 5.34 8.74
N ASP A 207 -10.21 5.11 10.05
CA ASP A 207 -11.04 5.93 10.94
C ASP A 207 -10.72 7.43 10.80
N GLY A 208 -11.78 8.23 10.68
CA GLY A 208 -11.68 9.68 10.47
C GLY A 208 -11.20 10.13 9.09
N HIS A 209 -10.83 9.23 8.18
CA HIS A 209 -10.26 9.57 6.88
C HIS A 209 -11.04 8.99 5.69
N PHE A 210 -11.28 7.69 5.67
CA PHE A 210 -11.88 7.01 4.52
C PHE A 210 -12.75 5.82 4.94
N THR A 211 -13.93 5.70 4.34
CA THR A 211 -14.82 4.54 4.53
C THR A 211 -15.21 3.96 3.18
N ARG A 212 -14.99 2.66 3.00
CA ARG A 212 -15.41 1.89 1.82
C ARG A 212 -16.92 1.97 1.67
N VAL A 213 -17.38 2.27 0.46
CA VAL A 213 -18.80 2.35 0.13
C VAL A 213 -19.09 1.55 -1.14
N GLY A 214 -20.20 0.82 -1.16
CA GLY A 214 -20.57 -0.08 -2.26
C GLY A 214 -19.99 -1.47 -2.10
#